data_AF-A0A7Y0X3R7-F1
#
_entry.id   AF-A0A7Y0X3R7-F1
#
_cell.length_a   1.000
_cell.length_b   1.000
_cell.length_c   1.000
_cell.angle_alpha   90.00
_cell.angle_beta   90.00
_cell.angle_gamma   90.00
#
_symmetry.space_group_name_H-M   'P 1'
#
loop_
_entity.id
_entity.type
_entity.pdbx_description
1 polymer ?
#
loop_
_entity_poly.entity_id
_entity_poly.type
_entity_poly.pdbx_seq_one_letter_code
_entity_poly.pdbx_strand_id
1 'polypeptide(L)' 'CALAKSLNIRLVAEGIEDEVTLQAIREYGIDLCQGFYIDKPMPLEAITILNERYE' A
#
# COMPACT_ATOMS: atom_id res chain seq x y z
N CYS A 1 6.82 9.85 8.94
CA CYS A 1 8.28 9.94 9.17
C CYS A 1 8.76 11.39 8.97
N ALA A 2 9.41 12.01 9.97
CA ALA A 2 9.89 13.39 9.86
C ALA A 2 10.95 13.57 8.76
N LEU A 3 11.85 12.59 8.61
CA LEU A 3 12.88 12.57 7.57
C LEU A 3 12.30 12.53 6.15
N ALA A 4 11.32 11.65 5.91
CA ALA A 4 10.69 11.57 4.59
C ALA A 4 9.94 12.87 4.23
N LYS A 5 9.27 13.49 5.22
CA LYS A 5 8.63 14.79 5.05
C LYS A 5 9.63 15.90 4.69
N SER A 6 10.78 15.98 5.38
CA SER A 6 11.80 16.99 5.09
C SER A 6 12.46 16.82 3.72
N LEU A 7 12.48 15.59 3.21
CA LEU A 7 13.07 15.25 1.91
C LEU A 7 12.03 15.21 0.77
N ASN A 8 10.75 15.46 1.06
CA ASN A 8 9.64 15.34 0.10
C ASN A 8 9.59 13.94 -0.58
N ILE A 9 9.75 12.89 0.22
CA ILE A 9 9.74 11.49 -0.22
C ILE A 9 8.43 10.83 0.21
N ARG A 10 7.82 10.07 -0.71
CA ARG A 10 6.64 9.24 -0.41
C ARG A 10 7.01 7.99 0.39
N LEU A 11 6.12 7.56 1.26
CA LEU A 11 6.28 6.39 2.10
C LEU A 11 5.38 5.23 1.65
N VAL A 12 5.91 4.00 1.74
CA VAL A 12 5.15 2.76 1.65
C VAL A 12 5.23 2.08 3.02
N ALA A 13 4.09 1.73 3.60
CA ALA A 13 4.03 0.80 4.74
C ALA A 13 3.82 -0.63 4.22
N GLU A 14 4.78 -1.51 4.48
CA GLU A 14 4.72 -2.93 4.08
C GLU A 14 4.31 -3.83 5.25
N GLY A 15 3.76 -5.00 4.94
CA GLY A 15 3.40 -6.01 5.94
C GLY A 15 2.05 -5.76 6.64
N ILE A 16 1.09 -5.10 5.98
CA ILE A 16 -0.26 -4.93 6.53
C ILE A 16 -1.03 -6.26 6.47
N GLU A 17 -1.33 -6.86 7.63
CA GLU A 17 -1.96 -8.19 7.73
C GLU A 17 -3.39 -8.18 8.28
N ASP A 18 -3.86 -7.05 8.82
CA ASP A 18 -5.23 -6.89 9.31
C ASP A 18 -5.77 -5.46 9.16
N GLU A 19 -7.09 -5.32 9.35
CA GLU A 19 -7.81 -4.05 9.25
C GLU A 19 -7.34 -3.04 10.30
N VAL A 20 -7.08 -3.50 11.52
CA VAL A 20 -6.69 -2.64 12.65
C VAL A 20 -5.38 -1.94 12.33
N THR A 21 -4.41 -2.69 11.78
CA THR A 21 -3.12 -2.17 11.32
C THR A 21 -3.30 -1.19 10.16
N LEU A 22 -4.16 -1.50 9.18
CA LEU A 22 -4.45 -0.58 8.08
C LEU A 22 -5.02 0.76 8.57
N GLN A 23 -5.97 0.73 9.51
CA GLN A 23 -6.56 1.96 10.06
C GLN A 23 -5.53 2.77 10.85
N ALA A 24 -4.71 2.12 11.68
CA ALA A 24 -3.65 2.80 12.43
C ALA A 24 -2.63 3.49 11.50
N ILE A 25 -2.25 2.85 10.39
CA ILE A 25 -1.30 3.41 9.43
C ILE A 25 -1.86 4.63 8.68
N ARG A 26 -3.17 4.65 8.38
CA ARG A 26 -3.81 5.80 7.72
C ARG A 26 -3.67 7.09 8.53
N GLU A 27 -3.72 6.99 9.85
CA GLU A 27 -3.58 8.15 10.75
C GLU A 27 -2.16 8.75 10.73
N TYR A 28 -1.15 7.98 10.33
CA TYR A 28 0.25 8.43 10.29
C TYR A 28 0.64 9.21 9.02
N GLY A 29 -0.30 9.36 8.09
CA GLY A 29 -0.08 10.08 6.83
C GLY A 29 0.94 9.37 5.93
N ILE A 30 0.84 8.05 5.82
CA ILE A 30 1.60 7.23 4.88
C ILE A 30 0.86 7.20 3.53
N ASP A 31 1.59 7.36 2.43
CA ASP A 31 1.01 7.52 1.09
C ASP A 31 0.49 6.21 0.50
N LEU A 32 1.21 5.11 0.72
CA LEU A 32 0.97 3.81 0.10
C LEU A 32 1.07 2.69 1.14
N CYS A 33 0.32 1.61 0.92
CA CYS A 33 0.33 0.43 1.79
C CYS A 33 0.45 -0.85 0.96
N GLN A 34 1.18 -1.83 1.46
CA GLN A 34 1.31 -3.18 0.91
C GLN A 34 1.19 -4.21 2.04
N GLY A 35 0.48 -5.30 1.79
CA GLY A 35 0.40 -6.40 2.74
C GLY A 35 -0.70 -7.39 2.39
N PHE A 36 -0.70 -8.54 3.06
CA PHE A 36 -1.63 -9.64 2.75
C PHE A 36 -3.09 -9.32 3.03
N TYR A 37 -3.37 -8.33 3.88
CA TYR A 37 -4.73 -7.82 4.07
C TYR A 37 -5.25 -7.08 2.84
N ILE A 38 -4.36 -6.46 2.07
CA ILE A 38 -4.70 -5.75 0.84
C ILE A 38 -4.76 -6.78 -0.29
N ASP A 39 -3.63 -7.39 -0.60
CA ASP A 39 -3.49 -8.42 -1.61
C ASP A 39 -2.17 -9.18 -1.41
N LYS A 40 -2.20 -10.49 -1.64
CA LYS A 40 -0.97 -11.30 -1.63
C LYS A 40 -0.18 -11.10 -2.92
N PRO A 41 1.15 -11.32 -2.91
CA PRO A 41 1.91 -11.49 -4.14
C PRO A 41 1.23 -12.52 -5.04
N MET A 42 1.02 -12.15 -6.30
CA MET A 42 0.23 -12.94 -7.25
C MET A 42 0.86 -12.89 -8.65
N PRO A 43 0.61 -13.89 -9.51
CA PRO A 43 0.98 -13.84 -10.92
C PRO A 43 0.31 -12.66 -11.64
N LEU A 44 0.88 -12.25 -12.78
CA LEU A 44 0.38 -11.11 -13.56
C LEU A 44 -1.09 -11.30 -13.98
N GLU A 45 -1.47 -12.53 -14.33
CA GLU A 45 -2.80 -12.88 -14.82
C GLU A 45 -3.88 -12.69 -13.74
N ALA A 46 -3.50 -12.66 -12.47
CA ALA A 46 -4.40 -12.45 -11.34
C ALA A 46 -4.62 -10.96 -11.00
N ILE A 47 -3.84 -10.04 -11.59
CA ILE A 47 -3.96 -8.60 -11.32
C ILE A 47 -5.13 -8.02 -12.12
N THR A 48 -6.33 -8.12 -11.56
CA THR A 48 -7.57 -7.70 -12.23
C THR A 48 -7.63 -6.21 -12.55
N ILE A 49 -7.00 -5.35 -11.73
CA ILE A 49 -7.02 -3.90 -11.91
C ILE A 49 -6.33 -3.45 -13.21
N LEU A 50 -5.44 -4.27 -13.75
CA LEU A 50 -4.73 -3.96 -15.00
C LEU A 50 -5.61 -4.21 -16.23
N ASN A 51 -6.63 -5.05 -16.12
CA ASN A 51 -7.53 -5.35 -17.24
C ASN A 51 -8.41 -4.15 -17.61
N GLU A 52 -8.77 -3.29 -16.65
CA GLU A 52 -9.57 -2.08 -16.89
C GLU A 52 -8.78 -0.94 -17.56
N ARG A 53 -7.46 -1.06 -17.70
CA ARG A 53 -6.58 0.00 -18.22
C ARG A 53 -6.18 -0.17 -19.69
N TYR A 54 -6.54 -1.29 -20.32
CA TYR A 54 -6.20 -1.61 -21.70
C TYR A 54 -7.43 -1.86 -22.60
N GLU A 55 -8.64 -1.51 -22.12
CA GLU A 55 -9.83 -1.31 -22.97
C GLU A 55 -10.06 0.17 -23.29
#